data_AF-A0A955A646-F1
#
_entry.id   AF-A0A955A646-F1
#
_cell.length_a   1.000
_cell.length_b   1.000
_cell.length_c   1.000
_cell.angle_alpha   90.00
_cell.angle_beta   90.00
_cell.angle_gamma   90.00
#
_symmetry.space_group_name_H-M   'P 1'
#
loop_
_entity.id
_entity.type
_entity.pdbx_description
1 polymer ?
#
loop_
_entity_poly.entity_id
_entity_poly.type
_entity_poly.pdbx_seq_one_letter_code
_entity_poly.pdbx_strand_id
1 'polypeptide(L)'
;MSGVNPTGCVTRCVCQDVLFAEVLHLHNQGIDIKTIQSRTRFGTGCGTCVPYIELALQTGKAVLPVLSPAEDQRLRAAADARFRAENQNRSRC
;
A
#
# COMPACT_ATOMS: atom_id res chain seq x y z
N MET A 1 -23.43 10.00 10.50
CA MET A 1 -22.05 10.40 10.86
C MET A 1 -21.30 10.66 9.55
N SER A 2 -21.25 11.93 9.17
CA SER A 2 -20.78 12.40 7.86
C SER A 2 -19.28 12.66 7.92
N GLY A 3 -18.48 11.80 7.29
CA GLY A 3 -17.03 11.97 7.13
C GLY A 3 -16.70 12.33 5.69
N VAL A 4 -17.09 13.51 5.23
CA VAL A 4 -16.58 14.05 3.96
C VAL A 4 -15.23 14.72 4.28
N ASN A 5 -14.13 14.03 3.97
CA ASN A 5 -12.79 14.63 4.03
C ASN A 5 -12.66 15.62 2.86
N PRO A 6 -12.44 16.92 3.12
CA PRO A 6 -12.11 17.87 2.08
C PRO A 6 -10.64 17.61 1.68
N THR A 7 -10.32 17.85 0.42
CA THR A 7 -8.96 17.77 -0.19
C THR A 7 -8.53 16.35 -0.59
N GLY A 8 -8.16 16.18 -1.86
CA GLY A 8 -7.82 14.91 -2.51
C GLY A 8 -6.55 14.24 -1.98
N CYS A 9 -6.61 13.80 -0.73
CA CYS A 9 -5.58 13.05 -0.05
C CYS A 9 -6.09 11.63 0.24
N VAL A 10 -5.22 10.65 0.06
CA VAL A 10 -5.47 9.23 0.29
C VAL A 10 -4.69 8.81 1.52
N THR A 11 -5.40 8.28 2.52
CA THR A 11 -4.83 7.90 3.83
C THR A 11 -5.10 6.45 4.21
N ARG A 12 -5.99 5.76 3.47
CA ARG A 12 -6.44 4.42 3.80
C ARG A 12 -6.86 3.61 2.58
N CYS A 13 -6.82 2.30 2.72
CA CYS A 13 -7.54 1.37 1.86
C CYS A 13 -9.04 1.41 2.20
N VAL A 14 -9.87 1.88 1.28
CA VAL A 14 -11.33 1.97 1.52
C VAL A 14 -12.04 0.61 1.53
N CYS A 15 -11.49 -0.42 0.86
CA CYS A 15 -12.11 -1.75 0.80
C CYS A 15 -11.98 -2.54 2.10
N GLN A 16 -10.86 -2.39 2.80
CA GLN A 16 -10.52 -3.17 4.00
C GLN A 16 -10.36 -2.29 5.24
N ASP A 17 -10.65 -1.00 5.11
CA ASP A 17 -10.49 0.03 6.15
C ASP A 17 -9.11 0.06 6.82
N VAL A 18 -8.05 -0.10 6.01
CA VAL A 18 -6.67 -0.18 6.52
C VAL A 18 -5.99 1.19 6.40
N LEU A 19 -5.57 1.75 7.52
CA LEU A 19 -4.83 3.02 7.55
C LEU A 19 -3.40 2.84 7.05
N PHE A 20 -2.90 3.74 6.21
CA PHE A 20 -1.50 3.71 5.78
C PHE A 20 -0.53 3.94 6.95
N ALA A 21 -0.96 4.72 7.96
CA ALA A 21 -0.19 4.91 9.19
C ALA A 21 0.03 3.59 9.95
N GLU A 22 -0.97 2.70 9.96
CA GLU A 22 -0.87 1.39 10.61
C GLU A 22 0.09 0.48 9.83
N VAL A 23 0.00 0.47 8.50
CA VAL A 23 0.93 -0.27 7.65
C VAL A 23 2.36 0.19 7.87
N LEU A 24 2.60 1.50 7.92
CA LEU A 24 3.92 2.08 8.20
C LEU A 24 4.42 1.74 9.60
N HIS A 25 3.54 1.79 10.61
CA HIS A 25 3.90 1.42 11.97
C HIS A 25 4.39 -0.03 12.04
N LEU A 26 3.65 -0.96 11.46
CA LEU A 26 4.02 -2.39 11.42
C LEU A 26 5.31 -2.61 10.60
N HIS A 27 5.47 -1.91 9.48
CA HIS A 27 6.69 -1.99 8.68
C HIS A 27 7.91 -1.48 9.44
N ASN A 28 7.77 -0.38 10.19
CA ASN A 28 8.84 0.19 11.03
C ASN A 28 9.20 -0.72 12.22
N GLN A 29 8.30 -1.61 12.63
CA GLN A 29 8.58 -2.68 13.60
C GLN A 29 9.33 -3.86 12.97
N GLY A 30 9.67 -3.80 11.68
CA GLY A 30 10.36 -4.86 10.96
C GLY A 30 9.44 -5.97 10.45
N ILE A 31 8.12 -5.78 10.49
CA ILE A 31 7.17 -6.75 9.95
C ILE A 31 7.19 -6.64 8.43
N ASP A 32 7.35 -7.78 7.76
CA ASP A 32 7.37 -7.82 6.31
C ASP A 32 6.01 -7.44 5.70
N ILE A 33 6.04 -6.84 4.52
CA ILE A 33 4.84 -6.30 3.88
C ILE A 33 3.79 -7.36 3.58
N LYS A 34 4.19 -8.61 3.35
CA LYS A 34 3.29 -9.72 3.03
C LYS A 34 2.57 -10.22 4.27
N THR A 35 3.22 -10.21 5.42
CA THR A 35 2.61 -10.47 6.73
C THR A 35 1.65 -9.35 7.10
N ILE A 36 1.99 -8.09 6.82
CA ILE A 36 1.06 -6.98 6.99
C ILE A 36 -0.14 -7.16 6.05
N GLN A 37 0.10 -7.50 4.78
CA GLN A 37 -0.94 -7.74 3.79
C GLN A 37 -1.83 -8.93 4.16
N SER A 38 -1.28 -10.03 4.69
CA SER A 38 -2.08 -11.19 5.09
C SER A 38 -2.98 -10.90 6.28
N ARG A 39 -2.51 -10.06 7.23
CA ARG A 39 -3.27 -9.63 8.41
C ARG A 39 -4.35 -8.61 8.07
N THR A 40 -4.00 -7.58 7.29
CA THR A 40 -4.87 -6.43 6.99
C THR A 40 -5.71 -6.63 5.73
N ARG A 41 -5.32 -7.60 4.88
CA ARG A 41 -5.90 -7.88 3.56
C ARG A 41 -5.84 -6.70 2.58
N PHE A 42 -5.02 -5.67 2.81
CA PHE A 42 -4.92 -4.55 1.87
C PHE A 42 -4.55 -5.04 0.47
N GLY A 43 -5.02 -4.33 -0.56
CA GLY A 43 -4.73 -4.69 -1.96
C GLY A 43 -5.49 -5.91 -2.50
N THR A 44 -6.22 -6.66 -1.67
CA THR A 44 -7.03 -7.82 -2.12
C THR A 44 -8.44 -7.44 -2.61
N GLY A 45 -8.89 -6.22 -2.34
CA GLY A 45 -10.15 -5.68 -2.85
C GLY A 45 -9.99 -5.10 -4.26
N CYS A 46 -10.24 -3.80 -4.42
CA CYS A 46 -10.11 -3.12 -5.71
C CYS A 46 -8.66 -2.89 -6.18
N GLY A 47 -7.65 -3.14 -5.33
CA GLY A 47 -6.24 -2.95 -5.67
C GLY A 47 -5.79 -1.49 -5.89
N THR A 48 -6.65 -0.49 -5.68
CA THR A 48 -6.29 0.93 -5.91
C THR A 48 -5.34 1.48 -4.84
N CYS A 49 -5.38 0.93 -3.63
CA CYS A 49 -4.51 1.32 -2.52
C CYS A 49 -3.06 0.85 -2.65
N VAL A 50 -2.77 -0.13 -3.53
CA VAL A 50 -1.44 -0.73 -3.68
C VAL A 50 -0.36 0.29 -4.04
N PRO A 51 -0.50 1.14 -5.09
CA PRO A 51 0.50 2.16 -5.40
C PRO A 51 0.68 3.20 -4.29
N TYR A 52 -0.38 3.51 -3.55
CA TYR A 52 -0.29 4.43 -2.41
C TYR A 52 0.48 3.82 -1.24
N ILE A 53 0.28 2.54 -0.94
CA ILE A 53 1.06 1.85 0.09
C ILE A 53 2.53 1.77 -0.31
N GLU A 54 2.82 1.49 -1.58
CA GLU A 54 4.19 1.49 -2.08
C GLU A 54 4.84 2.88 -1.92
N LEU A 55 4.12 3.95 -2.28
CA LEU A 55 4.60 5.32 -2.06
C LEU A 55 4.77 5.64 -0.56
N ALA A 56 3.84 5.19 0.29
CA ALA A 56 3.93 5.37 1.73
C ALA A 56 5.19 4.71 2.28
N LEU A 57 5.51 3.49 1.85
CA LEU A 57 6.71 2.76 2.26
C LEU A 57 8.00 3.45 1.78
N GLN A 58 8.00 4.01 0.57
CA GLN A 58 9.15 4.74 0.02
C GLN A 58 9.38 6.09 0.70
N THR A 59 8.31 6.79 1.09
CA THR A 59 8.38 8.16 1.62
C THR A 59 8.25 8.25 3.13
N GLY A 60 7.80 7.19 3.79
CA GLY A 60 7.42 7.19 5.21
C GLY A 60 6.16 7.99 5.52
N LYS A 61 5.38 8.43 4.52
CA LYS A 61 4.21 9.31 4.71
C LYS A 61 2.90 8.52 4.64
N ALA A 62 2.05 8.68 5.66
CA ALA A 62 0.72 8.07 5.72
C ALA A 62 -0.38 8.86 5.02
N VAL A 63 -0.13 10.14 4.70
CA VAL A 63 -1.07 11.03 4.01
C VAL A 63 -0.45 11.37 2.67
N LEU A 64 -1.08 10.92 1.59
CA LEU A 64 -0.56 11.05 0.24
C LEU A 64 -1.54 11.84 -0.63
N PRO A 65 -1.07 12.70 -1.55
CA PRO A 65 -1.95 13.31 -2.54
C PRO A 65 -2.47 12.24 -3.53
N VAL A 66 -3.58 12.53 -4.21
CA VAL A 66 -4.00 11.73 -5.38
C VAL A 66 -2.88 11.70 -6.41
N LEU A 67 -2.49 10.49 -6.81
CA LEU A 67 -1.42 10.26 -7.78
C LEU A 67 -1.85 10.70 -9.18
N SER A 68 -0.91 11.26 -9.94
CA SER A 68 -1.08 11.39 -11.38
C SER A 68 -1.07 10.01 -12.06
N PRO A 69 -1.65 9.86 -13.27
CA PRO A 69 -1.65 8.58 -13.98
C PRO A 69 -0.25 7.98 -14.18
N ALA A 70 0.75 8.84 -14.42
CA ALA A 70 2.14 8.40 -14.60
C ALA A 70 2.77 7.87 -13.30
N GLU A 71 2.48 8.50 -12.16
CA GLU A 71 2.96 8.03 -10.85
C GLU A 71 2.28 6.74 -10.42
N ASP A 72 0.96 6.65 -10.61
CA ASP A 72 0.19 5.43 -10.36
C ASP A 72 0.77 4.25 -11.14
N GLN A 73 1.05 4.41 -12.44
CA GLN A 73 1.64 3.36 -13.27
C GLN A 73 3.04 2.95 -12.78
N ARG A 74 3.90 3.90 -12.39
CA ARG A 74 5.25 3.61 -11.87
C ARG A 74 5.20 2.84 -10.55
N LEU A 75 4.34 3.27 -9.63
CA LEU A 75 4.22 2.65 -8.31
C LEU A 75 3.57 1.26 -8.39
N ARG A 76 2.61 1.06 -9.30
CA ARG A 76 2.08 -0.28 -9.61
C ARG A 76 3.16 -1.20 -10.16
N ALA A 77 3.99 -0.71 -11.09
CA ALA A 77 5.11 -1.49 -11.62
C ALA A 77 6.12 -1.84 -10.52
N ALA A 78 6.40 -0.92 -9.59
CA ALA A 78 7.28 -1.17 -8.44
C ALA A 78 6.68 -2.21 -7.47
N ALA A 79 5.38 -2.10 -7.15
CA ALA A 79 4.67 -3.06 -6.32
C ALA A 79 4.68 -4.46 -6.98
N ASP A 80 4.38 -4.54 -8.27
CA ASP A 80 4.45 -5.77 -9.05
C ASP A 80 5.85 -6.39 -9.04
N ALA A 81 6.90 -5.58 -9.22
CA ALA A 81 8.28 -6.04 -9.18
C ALA A 81 8.62 -6.62 -7.80
N ARG A 82 8.17 -5.98 -6.72
CA ARG A 82 8.32 -6.48 -5.35
C ARG A 82 7.62 -7.83 -5.17
N PHE A 83 6.35 -7.94 -5.57
CA PHE A 83 5.61 -9.20 -5.50
C PHE A 83 6.25 -10.32 -6.33
N ARG A 84 6.74 -10.02 -7.55
CA ARG A 84 7.37 -11.01 -8.44
C ARG A 84 8.74 -11.45 -7.93
N ALA A 85 9.58 -10.52 -7.47
CA ALA A 85 10.90 -10.84 -6.91
C ALA A 85 10.77 -11.79 -5.71
N GLU A 86 9.78 -11.54 -4.85
CA GLU A 86 9.56 -12.38 -3.67
C GLU A 86 8.89 -13.73 -3.99
N ASN A 87 8.05 -13.78 -5.03
CA ASN A 87 7.44 -15.05 -5.47
C ASN A 87 8.47 -15.97 -6.16
N GLN A 88 9.41 -15.39 -6.94
CA GLN A 88 10.54 -16.15 -7.51
C GLN A 88 11.47 -16.71 -6.43
N ASN A 89 11.59 -16.03 -5.28
CA ASN A 89 12.38 -16.52 -4.15
C ASN A 89 11.76 -17.74 -3.44
N ARG A 90 10.47 -18.03 -3.65
CA ARG A 90 9.77 -19.21 -3.12
C ARG A 90 9.76 -20.41 -4.06
N SER A 91 10.05 -20.22 -5.34
CA SER A 91 10.13 -21.30 -6.34
C SER A 91 11.47 -22.06 -6.32
N ARG A 92 12.36 -21.75 -5.38
CA ARG A 92 13.67 -22.39 -5.19
C ARG A 92 13.77 -23.26 -3.93
N CYS A 93 12.64 -23.53 -3.26
CA CYS A 93 12.55 -24.52 -2.19
C CYS A 93 11.87 -25.80 -2.69
#